data_AF-A0A932WPD6-F1
#
_entry.id   AF-A0A932WPD6-F1
#
_cell.length_a   1.000
_cell.length_b   1.000
_cell.length_c   1.000
_cell.angle_alpha   90.00
_cell.angle_beta   90.00
_cell.angle_gamma   90.00
#
_symmetry.space_group_name_H-M   'P 1'
#
loop_
_entity.id
_entity.type
_entity.pdbx_description
1 polymer ?
#
loop_
_entity_poly.entity_id
_entity_poly.type
_entity_poly.pdbx_seq_one_letter_code
_entity_poly.pdbx_strand_id
1 'polypeptide(L)'
;MCCFSRNVEHVSNTNIFARSSKENRQFVVYSMKIQTKEDLAMILPIPVPKESPDDAVRFISLKGYATFFDDMPRGFPQPKAAVASRSTGGVGSLAEKSKPLPVVEVGDFGASFVPSIKDFSRLDERFRLPDAAWDQLPRYRDYGFAVFKLKEGEAKKQQKVHPMAFEFPRAEPAKLFFPTVHIHDGKVHERADFDHILYCQVSDGQTHSMMDWAESMRLAGQFLKVDKTEGIVDAGNHCYKRGIRGKQKNEDVLV
;
A
#
# COMPACT_ATOMS: atom_id res chain seq x y z
N MET A 1 0.77 -5.81 9.68
CA MET A 1 0.81 -4.38 10.03
C MET A 1 1.81 -3.72 9.10
N CYS A 2 1.66 -2.46 8.72
CA CYS A 2 2.70 -1.80 7.91
C CYS A 2 3.93 -1.46 8.79
N CYS A 3 4.90 -0.71 8.26
CA CYS A 3 5.79 0.09 9.10
C CYS A 3 5.08 1.39 9.49
N PHE A 4 5.09 1.77 10.76
CA PHE A 4 4.50 3.01 11.24
C PHE A 4 5.48 3.83 12.09
N SER A 5 5.46 5.16 11.96
CA SER A 5 6.33 6.09 12.71
C SER A 5 5.95 6.28 14.19
N ARG A 6 4.76 5.79 14.57
CA ARG A 6 4.15 5.88 15.91
C ARG A 6 3.39 4.59 16.21
N ASN A 7 3.00 4.40 17.46
CA ASN A 7 2.24 3.24 17.89
C ASN A 7 0.82 3.25 17.29
N VAL A 8 0.30 2.07 16.99
CA VAL A 8 -1.03 1.90 16.36
C VAL A 8 -1.85 0.94 17.22
N GLU A 9 -3.09 1.31 17.55
CA GLU A 9 -3.92 0.51 18.45
C GLU A 9 -4.47 -0.74 17.77
N HIS A 10 -4.77 -0.65 16.47
CA HIS A 10 -5.31 -1.75 15.68
C HIS A 10 -5.03 -1.56 14.19
N VAL A 11 -4.66 -2.64 13.49
CA VAL A 11 -4.58 -2.72 12.02
C VAL A 11 -5.15 -4.06 11.57
N SER A 12 -6.12 -4.06 10.66
CA SER A 12 -6.66 -5.28 10.06
C SER A 12 -7.23 -5.04 8.66
N ASN A 13 -7.73 -6.10 8.03
CA ASN A 13 -8.34 -6.09 6.70
C ASN A 13 -7.39 -5.48 5.65
N THR A 14 -6.10 -5.81 5.71
CA THR A 14 -5.13 -5.27 4.76
C THR A 14 -5.37 -5.88 3.38
N ASN A 15 -5.47 -5.02 2.37
CA ASN A 15 -5.57 -5.42 0.97
C ASN A 15 -4.51 -4.68 0.15
N ILE A 16 -3.74 -5.42 -0.64
CA ILE A 16 -2.69 -4.87 -1.51
C ILE A 16 -2.91 -5.37 -2.94
N PHE A 17 -2.78 -4.49 -3.93
CA PHE A 17 -2.75 -4.83 -5.35
C PHE A 17 -1.40 -4.44 -5.94
N ALA A 18 -0.80 -5.29 -6.78
CA ALA A 18 0.43 -5.00 -7.53
C ALA A 18 0.28 -5.33 -9.03
N ARG A 19 0.83 -4.51 -9.91
CA ARG A 19 0.89 -4.78 -11.36
C ARG A 19 2.12 -4.12 -11.99
N SER A 20 2.75 -4.78 -12.96
CA SER A 20 3.75 -4.13 -13.82
C SER A 20 3.12 -2.94 -14.56
N SER A 21 3.88 -1.86 -14.68
CA SER A 21 3.56 -0.75 -15.58
C SER A 21 4.59 -0.73 -16.74
N LYS A 22 4.50 0.30 -17.59
CA LYS A 22 5.49 0.58 -18.64
C LYS A 22 6.86 0.88 -18.04
N GLU A 23 7.91 0.85 -18.86
CA GLU A 23 9.25 1.36 -18.52
C GLU A 23 9.83 0.76 -17.21
N ASN A 24 9.62 -0.55 -17.02
CA ASN A 24 10.01 -1.31 -15.81
C ASN A 24 9.40 -0.83 -14.48
N ARG A 25 8.43 0.08 -14.52
CA ARG A 25 7.71 0.57 -13.33
C ARG A 25 6.71 -0.47 -12.80
N GLN A 26 6.19 -0.26 -11.60
CA GLN A 26 5.16 -1.07 -10.96
C GLN A 26 4.15 -0.20 -10.23
N PHE A 27 2.86 -0.51 -10.38
CA PHE A 27 1.79 0.01 -9.54
C PHE A 27 1.70 -0.77 -8.23
N VAL A 28 1.43 -0.06 -7.13
CA VAL A 28 0.93 -0.62 -5.87
C VAL A 28 -0.31 0.16 -5.44
N VAL A 29 -1.34 -0.56 -4.99
CA VAL A 29 -2.46 0.00 -4.24
C VAL A 29 -2.52 -0.67 -2.88
N TYR A 30 -2.74 0.12 -1.82
CA TYR A 30 -2.78 -0.33 -0.43
C TYR A 30 -4.07 0.15 0.24
N SER A 31 -4.70 -0.70 1.04
CA SER A 31 -5.74 -0.28 1.98
C SER A 31 -5.77 -1.17 3.22
N MET A 32 -6.31 -0.62 4.31
CA MET A 32 -6.42 -1.27 5.61
C MET A 32 -7.54 -0.60 6.42
N LYS A 33 -7.95 -1.23 7.51
CA LYS A 33 -8.51 -0.52 8.66
C LYS A 33 -7.38 -0.17 9.61
N ILE A 34 -7.40 1.04 10.16
CA ILE A 34 -6.41 1.51 11.14
C ILE A 34 -7.10 2.25 12.30
N GLN A 35 -6.52 2.15 13.49
CA GLN A 35 -6.89 2.94 14.67
C GLN A 35 -5.62 3.50 15.33
N THR A 36 -5.54 4.83 15.43
CA THR A 36 -4.46 5.58 16.11
C THR A 36 -5.06 6.73 16.93
N LYS A 37 -4.32 7.14 17.96
CA LYS A 37 -4.58 8.30 18.82
C LYS A 37 -3.85 9.57 18.40
N GLU A 38 -2.84 9.47 17.53
CA GLU A 38 -1.96 10.57 17.09
C GLU A 38 -1.77 10.60 15.57
N ASP A 39 -1.35 11.76 15.04
CA ASP A 39 -0.80 11.92 13.68
C ASP A 39 0.39 10.95 13.48
N LEU A 40 0.39 10.19 12.38
CA LEU A 40 1.49 9.28 12.07
C LEU A 40 1.71 9.09 10.57
N ALA A 41 2.80 8.42 10.20
CA ALA A 41 3.03 7.97 8.84
C ALA A 41 2.99 6.44 8.74
N MET A 42 2.30 5.95 7.72
CA MET A 42 2.58 4.63 7.14
C MET A 42 3.79 4.76 6.23
N ILE A 43 4.81 3.94 6.44
CA ILE A 43 6.04 3.90 5.66
C ILE A 43 6.08 2.56 4.93
N LEU A 44 6.27 2.57 3.61
CA LEU A 44 6.39 1.37 2.79
C LEU A 44 7.78 1.35 2.12
N PRO A 45 8.71 0.50 2.56
CA PRO A 45 9.96 0.25 1.83
C PRO A 45 9.66 -0.29 0.43
N ILE A 46 10.34 0.23 -0.59
CA ILE A 46 10.15 -0.18 -2.00
C ILE A 46 11.49 -0.33 -2.73
N PRO A 47 11.69 -1.41 -3.51
CA PRO A 47 12.93 -1.66 -4.25
C PRO A 47 12.97 -0.80 -5.51
N VAL A 48 13.52 0.40 -5.39
CA VAL A 48 13.81 1.33 -6.49
C VAL A 48 15.26 1.19 -6.97
N PRO A 49 15.60 1.58 -8.21
CA PRO A 49 16.99 1.75 -8.62
C PRO A 49 17.75 2.67 -7.66
N LYS A 50 19.04 2.39 -7.44
CA LYS A 50 19.90 3.26 -6.63
C LYS A 50 19.93 4.67 -7.23
N GLU A 51 20.00 5.67 -6.35
CA GLU A 51 20.06 7.09 -6.74
C GLU A 51 18.81 7.58 -7.53
N SER A 52 17.66 6.92 -7.32
CA SER A 52 16.37 7.39 -7.85
C SER A 52 16.05 8.82 -7.38
N PRO A 53 15.60 9.73 -8.27
CA PRO A 53 15.32 11.12 -7.92
C PRO A 53 14.09 11.28 -7.00
N ASP A 54 13.97 12.46 -6.37
CA ASP A 54 12.87 12.81 -5.45
C ASP A 54 11.46 12.63 -6.04
N ASP A 55 11.31 12.72 -7.36
CA ASP A 55 10.05 12.57 -8.11
C ASP A 55 9.87 11.17 -8.75
N ALA A 56 10.76 10.22 -8.47
CA ALA A 56 10.73 8.88 -9.07
C ALA A 56 9.40 8.12 -8.84
N VAL A 57 8.68 8.42 -7.75
CA VAL A 57 7.39 7.80 -7.41
C VAL A 57 6.23 8.73 -7.74
N ARG A 58 5.37 8.30 -8.67
CA ARG A 58 4.11 8.98 -8.98
C ARG A 58 3.04 8.47 -8.04
N PHE A 59 2.49 9.33 -7.19
CA PHE A 59 1.33 8.99 -6.35
C PHE A 59 0.00 9.20 -7.12
N ILE A 60 -1.02 8.42 -6.79
CA ILE A 60 -2.23 8.23 -7.60
C ILE A 60 -3.48 8.28 -6.70
N SER A 61 -4.50 9.07 -7.06
CA SER A 61 -5.62 9.37 -6.15
C SER A 61 -6.87 8.52 -6.43
N LEU A 62 -6.95 7.34 -5.79
CA LEU A 62 -8.14 6.49 -5.84
C LEU A 62 -9.31 7.01 -4.96
N LYS A 63 -9.35 8.30 -4.61
CA LYS A 63 -10.50 8.95 -3.96
C LYS A 63 -11.76 8.87 -4.83
N GLY A 64 -11.61 8.95 -6.16
CA GLY A 64 -12.69 8.70 -7.12
C GLY A 64 -13.19 7.25 -7.18
N TYR A 65 -12.45 6.29 -6.57
CA TYR A 65 -12.77 4.87 -6.53
C TYR A 65 -12.48 4.24 -5.16
N ALA A 66 -12.97 4.87 -4.08
CA ALA A 66 -12.79 4.37 -2.72
C ALA A 66 -13.24 2.90 -2.50
N THR A 67 -14.17 2.39 -3.33
CA THR A 67 -14.64 0.99 -3.27
C THR A 67 -13.77 -0.03 -4.03
N PHE A 68 -12.57 0.34 -4.53
CA PHE A 68 -11.67 -0.53 -5.31
C PHE A 68 -11.55 -1.96 -4.73
N PHE A 69 -11.19 -2.09 -3.45
CA PHE A 69 -11.07 -3.39 -2.76
C PHE A 69 -12.41 -3.98 -2.24
N ASP A 70 -13.53 -3.28 -2.35
CA ASP A 70 -14.88 -3.86 -2.15
C ASP A 70 -15.48 -4.38 -3.48
N ASP A 71 -14.94 -3.93 -4.61
CA ASP A 71 -15.27 -4.36 -5.96
C ASP A 71 -14.38 -5.55 -6.39
N MET A 72 -13.08 -5.52 -6.07
CA MET A 72 -12.09 -6.57 -6.36
C MET A 72 -12.53 -8.00 -6.00
N PRO A 73 -13.19 -8.30 -4.86
CA PRO A 73 -13.64 -9.65 -4.54
C PRO A 73 -14.71 -10.22 -5.47
N ARG A 74 -15.39 -9.40 -6.28
CA ARG A 74 -16.46 -9.84 -7.22
C ARG A 74 -15.93 -10.62 -8.41
N GLY A 75 -14.63 -10.51 -8.73
CA GLY A 75 -13.99 -11.34 -9.74
C GLY A 75 -13.85 -12.81 -9.31
N PHE A 76 -13.98 -13.13 -8.03
CA PHE A 76 -13.65 -14.43 -7.46
C PHE A 76 -14.90 -15.12 -6.88
N PRO A 77 -14.90 -16.46 -6.73
CA PRO A 77 -15.96 -17.16 -6.01
C PRO A 77 -16.15 -16.60 -4.60
N GLN A 78 -17.36 -16.13 -4.27
CA GLN A 78 -17.68 -15.64 -2.94
C GLN A 78 -18.16 -16.77 -2.04
N PRO A 79 -17.65 -16.89 -0.79
CA PRO A 79 -18.31 -17.67 0.24
C PRO A 79 -19.74 -17.16 0.46
N LYS A 80 -20.71 -18.06 0.65
CA LYS A 80 -22.10 -17.69 0.97
C LYS A 80 -22.14 -16.97 2.33
N ALA A 81 -22.31 -15.65 2.31
CA ALA A 81 -22.33 -14.82 3.52
C ALA A 81 -23.76 -14.57 4.03
N ALA A 82 -23.94 -14.63 5.35
CA ALA A 82 -25.17 -14.17 6.01
C ALA A 82 -25.24 -12.64 6.06
N VAL A 83 -26.45 -12.09 6.13
CA VAL A 83 -26.72 -10.65 5.92
C VAL A 83 -26.79 -9.87 7.25
N ALA A 84 -26.06 -8.76 7.33
CA ALA A 84 -26.24 -7.72 8.35
C ALA A 84 -25.98 -6.33 7.73
N SER A 85 -26.70 -5.30 8.21
CA SER A 85 -26.78 -3.97 7.57
C SER A 85 -25.75 -2.94 8.07
N ARG A 86 -25.66 -1.77 7.41
CA ARG A 86 -24.72 -0.66 7.68
C ARG A 86 -25.44 0.70 7.78
N SER A 87 -24.78 1.69 8.40
CA SER A 87 -25.07 3.14 8.26
C SER A 87 -23.77 3.97 8.34
N THR A 88 -23.80 5.29 8.05
CA THR A 88 -22.62 6.06 7.53
C THR A 88 -22.59 7.57 7.90
N GLY A 89 -21.42 8.25 7.69
CA GLY A 89 -21.22 9.73 7.70
C GLY A 89 -20.12 10.25 8.68
N GLY A 90 -19.41 11.37 8.49
CA GLY A 90 -19.24 12.25 7.29
C GLY A 90 -18.41 13.55 7.51
N VAL A 91 -17.33 13.75 6.72
CA VAL A 91 -16.72 14.97 6.07
C VAL A 91 -16.40 16.31 6.83
N GLY A 92 -15.13 16.78 6.72
CA GLY A 92 -14.62 18.18 6.87
C GLY A 92 -13.09 18.26 7.20
N SER A 93 -12.17 19.16 6.77
CA SER A 93 -12.08 20.40 5.92
C SER A 93 -11.85 21.73 6.71
N LEU A 94 -10.93 22.70 6.41
CA LEU A 94 -9.69 22.82 5.57
C LEU A 94 -8.93 24.17 5.90
N ALA A 95 -7.56 24.24 5.93
CA ALA A 95 -6.73 25.49 5.86
C ALA A 95 -5.18 25.24 5.78
N GLU A 96 -4.36 26.22 5.35
CA GLU A 96 -2.89 26.13 5.07
C GLU A 96 -1.98 27.15 5.81
N LYS A 97 -0.65 26.86 5.94
CA LYS A 97 0.45 27.60 5.23
C LYS A 97 1.91 27.16 5.48
N SER A 98 2.77 27.49 4.50
CA SER A 98 4.26 27.43 4.43
C SER A 98 4.91 26.10 3.99
N LYS A 99 6.08 26.19 3.32
CA LYS A 99 6.59 25.22 2.34
C LYS A 99 7.42 24.06 2.91
N PRO A 100 7.02 22.78 2.70
CA PRO A 100 7.84 21.59 2.87
C PRO A 100 8.42 21.09 1.52
N LEU A 101 9.04 19.90 1.53
CA LEU A 101 9.20 19.03 0.35
C LEU A 101 7.88 18.89 -0.44
N PRO A 102 7.91 18.54 -1.74
CA PRO A 102 6.69 18.32 -2.54
C PRO A 102 5.83 17.19 -1.96
N VAL A 103 4.83 17.57 -1.17
CA VAL A 103 3.77 16.68 -0.72
C VAL A 103 2.71 16.66 -1.81
N VAL A 104 2.50 15.51 -2.42
CA VAL A 104 1.30 15.29 -3.26
C VAL A 104 0.14 15.06 -2.31
N GLU A 105 -0.95 15.84 -2.44
CA GLU A 105 -2.21 15.49 -1.78
C GLU A 105 -2.91 14.38 -2.58
N VAL A 106 -2.83 13.17 -2.05
CA VAL A 106 -3.33 11.95 -2.69
C VAL A 106 -4.74 11.68 -2.17
N GLY A 107 -5.66 12.57 -2.53
CA GLY A 107 -7.06 12.51 -2.11
C GLY A 107 -7.29 13.12 -0.74
N ASP A 108 -7.08 12.36 0.34
CA ASP A 108 -7.15 12.83 1.74
C ASP A 108 -5.77 12.82 2.43
N PHE A 109 -4.83 12.00 1.93
CA PHE A 109 -3.49 11.81 2.49
C PHE A 109 -2.47 12.83 1.96
N GLY A 110 -1.52 13.24 2.81
CA GLY A 110 -0.27 13.84 2.36
C GLY A 110 0.77 12.75 2.07
N ALA A 111 1.15 12.54 0.81
CA ALA A 111 2.16 11.55 0.42
C ALA A 111 3.53 12.17 0.12
N SER A 112 4.60 11.41 0.30
CA SER A 112 5.97 11.83 0.00
C SER A 112 6.84 10.61 -0.37
N PHE A 113 7.78 10.77 -1.30
CA PHE A 113 8.84 9.81 -1.55
C PHE A 113 10.09 10.18 -0.75
N VAL A 114 10.84 9.16 -0.32
CA VAL A 114 12.10 9.28 0.40
C VAL A 114 13.12 8.38 -0.33
N PRO A 115 14.09 8.93 -1.09
CA PRO A 115 14.98 8.14 -1.93
C PRO A 115 15.88 7.13 -1.19
N SER A 116 16.32 7.45 0.02
CA SER A 116 17.18 6.60 0.85
C SER A 116 16.91 6.79 2.35
N ILE A 117 17.44 5.92 3.21
CA ILE A 117 17.31 6.08 4.67
C ILE A 117 17.80 7.47 5.14
N LYS A 118 18.85 8.01 4.52
CA LYS A 118 19.40 9.33 4.88
C LYS A 118 18.40 10.46 4.64
N ASP A 119 17.49 10.29 3.68
CA ASP A 119 16.50 11.29 3.30
C ASP A 119 15.33 11.40 4.29
N PHE A 120 15.16 10.45 5.23
CA PHE A 120 14.21 10.63 6.33
C PHE A 120 14.51 11.90 7.14
N SER A 121 15.77 12.34 7.18
CA SER A 121 16.19 13.62 7.77
C SER A 121 15.45 14.87 7.24
N ARG A 122 14.77 14.74 6.09
CA ARG A 122 14.07 15.82 5.36
C ARG A 122 12.55 15.90 5.62
N LEU A 123 11.96 14.95 6.37
CA LEU A 123 10.52 14.95 6.71
C LEU A 123 10.20 15.77 7.98
N ASP A 124 8.96 15.71 8.50
CA ASP A 124 8.66 16.03 9.91
C ASP A 124 9.00 14.81 10.77
N GLU A 125 9.50 15.01 12.00
CA GLU A 125 9.90 13.91 12.90
C GLU A 125 8.77 12.91 13.19
N ARG A 126 7.52 13.38 13.27
CA ARG A 126 6.32 12.54 13.49
C ARG A 126 6.08 11.53 12.36
N PHE A 127 6.69 11.75 11.20
CA PHE A 127 6.53 10.94 9.99
C PHE A 127 7.78 10.12 9.63
N ARG A 128 8.70 9.92 10.58
CA ARG A 128 9.93 9.12 10.45
C ARG A 128 9.91 7.92 11.40
N LEU A 129 10.60 6.85 11.04
CA LEU A 129 11.12 5.89 12.03
C LEU A 129 12.48 6.38 12.54
N PRO A 130 12.89 6.08 13.79
CA PRO A 130 14.25 6.36 14.26
C PRO A 130 15.29 5.59 13.44
N ASP A 131 16.46 6.19 13.19
CA ASP A 131 17.49 5.59 12.33
C ASP A 131 17.90 4.17 12.77
N ALA A 132 17.99 3.94 14.09
CA ALA A 132 18.30 2.64 14.69
C ALA A 132 17.22 1.54 14.46
N ALA A 133 16.04 1.88 13.95
CA ALA A 133 15.06 0.90 13.46
C ALA A 133 15.44 0.35 12.07
N TRP A 134 16.15 1.14 11.25
CA TRP A 134 16.64 0.70 9.94
C TRP A 134 17.93 -0.12 10.04
N ASP A 135 18.77 0.10 11.05
CA ASP A 135 19.95 -0.73 11.33
C ASP A 135 19.57 -2.20 11.64
N GLN A 136 18.38 -2.43 12.19
CA GLN A 136 17.80 -3.77 12.40
C GLN A 136 17.29 -4.41 11.09
N LEU A 137 17.25 -3.67 9.97
CA LEU A 137 16.73 -4.10 8.67
C LEU A 137 17.70 -3.77 7.52
N PRO A 138 18.92 -4.33 7.52
CA PRO A 138 19.94 -4.02 6.53
C PRO A 138 19.53 -4.30 5.07
N ARG A 139 18.49 -5.13 4.84
CA ARG A 139 17.87 -5.36 3.52
C ARG A 139 17.35 -4.07 2.88
N TYR A 140 16.91 -3.08 3.66
CA TYR A 140 16.34 -1.82 3.16
C TYR A 140 17.37 -0.69 3.02
N ARG A 141 18.67 -0.99 3.20
CA ARG A 141 19.77 -0.01 3.02
C ARG A 141 19.77 0.65 1.64
N ASP A 142 19.40 -0.12 0.61
CA ASP A 142 19.36 0.30 -0.79
C ASP A 142 17.92 0.53 -1.30
N TYR A 143 16.93 0.64 -0.40
CA TYR A 143 15.53 0.88 -0.77
C TYR A 143 15.17 2.37 -0.60
N GLY A 144 14.18 2.80 -1.39
CA GLY A 144 13.44 4.05 -1.16
C GLY A 144 12.15 3.76 -0.40
N PHE A 145 11.41 4.79 -0.01
CA PHE A 145 10.22 4.64 0.84
C PHE A 145 9.06 5.51 0.34
N ALA A 146 7.89 4.89 0.15
CA ALA A 146 6.64 5.61 -0.04
C ALA A 146 6.02 5.90 1.34
N VAL A 147 5.85 7.18 1.66
CA VAL A 147 5.42 7.64 2.99
C VAL A 147 4.06 8.32 2.89
N PHE A 148 3.07 7.79 3.61
CA PHE A 148 1.70 8.30 3.65
C PHE A 148 1.37 8.82 5.05
N LYS A 149 1.14 10.13 5.15
CA LYS A 149 0.81 10.83 6.39
C LYS A 149 -0.69 10.70 6.65
N LEU A 150 -1.06 10.14 7.80
CA LEU A 150 -2.42 9.86 8.24
C LEU A 150 -2.77 10.80 9.40
N LYS A 151 -3.89 11.53 9.29
CA LYS A 151 -4.25 12.61 10.23
C LYS A 151 -5.03 12.10 11.44
N GLU A 152 -4.88 12.78 12.58
CA GLU A 152 -5.53 12.49 13.86
C GLU A 152 -7.07 12.67 13.87
N GLY A 153 -7.78 11.86 13.08
CA GLY A 153 -9.23 11.88 12.93
C GLY A 153 -9.73 10.76 12.03
N GLU A 154 -9.04 10.57 10.90
CA GLU A 154 -9.32 9.55 9.88
C GLU A 154 -9.23 8.11 10.43
N ALA A 155 -8.50 7.90 11.54
CA ALA A 155 -8.35 6.58 12.17
C ALA A 155 -9.24 6.37 13.42
N LYS A 156 -9.89 7.40 13.97
CA LYS A 156 -10.49 7.37 15.33
C LYS A 156 -11.68 6.40 15.53
N LYS A 157 -12.11 5.68 14.48
CA LYS A 157 -13.24 4.73 14.51
C LYS A 157 -13.00 3.47 13.64
N GLN A 158 -11.76 2.98 13.53
CA GLN A 158 -11.39 1.85 12.65
C GLN A 158 -11.85 2.05 11.19
N GLN A 159 -11.82 3.29 10.71
CA GLN A 159 -12.35 3.61 9.39
C GLN A 159 -11.49 2.95 8.30
N LYS A 160 -12.16 2.54 7.23
CA LYS A 160 -11.49 2.18 5.98
C LYS A 160 -11.14 3.48 5.27
N VAL A 161 -9.90 3.94 5.44
CA VAL A 161 -9.36 5.04 4.64
C VAL A 161 -9.39 4.66 3.15
N HIS A 162 -9.50 5.62 2.24
CA HIS A 162 -9.54 5.28 0.82
C HIS A 162 -8.22 4.63 0.37
N PRO A 163 -8.20 3.86 -0.73
CA PRO A 163 -6.98 3.19 -1.15
C PRO A 163 -5.87 4.22 -1.48
N MET A 164 -4.69 3.97 -0.93
CA MET A 164 -3.44 4.70 -1.23
C MET A 164 -2.82 4.03 -2.46
N ALA A 165 -2.54 4.79 -3.52
CA ALA A 165 -1.94 4.22 -4.72
C ALA A 165 -0.71 5.00 -5.18
N PHE A 166 0.24 4.28 -5.77
CA PHE A 166 1.48 4.85 -6.30
C PHE A 166 2.11 3.96 -7.37
N GLU A 167 3.02 4.53 -8.14
CA GLU A 167 3.74 3.90 -9.23
C GLU A 167 5.23 4.23 -9.13
N PHE A 168 6.10 3.22 -9.03
CA PHE A 168 7.54 3.37 -8.80
C PHE A 168 8.39 2.57 -9.81
N PRO A 169 9.61 3.01 -10.16
CA PRO A 169 10.56 2.22 -10.94
C PRO A 169 11.06 1.02 -10.12
N ARG A 170 11.16 -0.17 -10.71
CA ARG A 170 11.68 -1.37 -10.01
C ARG A 170 13.20 -1.50 -10.11
N ALA A 171 13.84 -1.87 -9.00
CA ALA A 171 15.19 -2.43 -9.00
C ALA A 171 15.23 -3.84 -9.62
N GLU A 172 14.14 -4.60 -9.50
CA GLU A 172 14.03 -5.98 -9.99
C GLU A 172 12.83 -6.12 -10.97
N PRO A 173 13.00 -5.79 -12.28
CA PRO A 173 11.89 -5.77 -13.24
C PRO A 173 11.20 -7.13 -13.48
N ALA A 174 11.89 -8.23 -13.17
CA ALA A 174 11.36 -9.59 -13.31
C ALA A 174 10.37 -10.00 -12.20
N LYS A 175 10.16 -9.16 -11.18
CA LYS A 175 9.32 -9.46 -10.01
C LYS A 175 8.16 -8.46 -9.85
N LEU A 176 7.11 -8.90 -9.16
CA LEU A 176 6.13 -8.02 -8.51
C LEU A 176 6.43 -7.98 -7.00
N PHE A 177 6.65 -6.78 -6.48
CA PHE A 177 6.95 -6.54 -5.07
C PHE A 177 5.69 -6.07 -4.31
N PHE A 178 5.43 -6.68 -3.16
CA PHE A 178 4.39 -6.28 -2.23
C PHE A 178 5.04 -5.83 -0.90
N PRO A 179 4.89 -4.55 -0.48
CA PRO A 179 5.38 -4.12 0.82
C PRO A 179 4.53 -4.77 1.93
N THR A 180 5.08 -5.80 2.57
CA THR A 180 4.40 -6.62 3.60
C THR A 180 5.26 -6.87 4.83
N VAL A 181 6.42 -6.25 4.97
CA VAL A 181 7.14 -6.16 6.24
C VAL A 181 6.37 -5.30 7.26
N HIS A 182 6.41 -5.72 8.53
CA HIS A 182 5.77 -5.08 9.66
C HIS A 182 6.83 -4.43 10.56
N ILE A 183 6.64 -3.15 10.92
CA ILE A 183 7.39 -2.49 12.01
C ILE A 183 6.35 -1.78 12.89
N HIS A 184 6.20 -2.25 14.12
CA HIS A 184 5.33 -1.67 15.14
C HIS A 184 6.11 -1.52 16.45
N ASP A 185 5.65 -0.64 17.34
CA ASP A 185 6.25 -0.39 18.67
C ASP A 185 7.75 -0.02 18.63
N GLY A 186 8.21 0.53 17.49
CA GLY A 186 9.62 0.86 17.22
C GLY A 186 10.56 -0.36 17.08
N LYS A 187 10.02 -1.57 16.91
CA LYS A 187 10.78 -2.82 16.95
C LYS A 187 10.62 -3.66 15.68
N VAL A 188 11.67 -4.43 15.39
CA VAL A 188 11.71 -5.40 14.31
C VAL A 188 11.57 -6.80 14.91
N HIS A 189 10.52 -7.52 14.51
CA HIS A 189 10.27 -8.89 14.93
C HIS A 189 10.52 -9.86 13.78
N GLU A 190 11.13 -11.02 14.03
CA GLU A 190 11.36 -12.07 13.01
C GLU A 190 10.06 -12.60 12.38
N ARG A 191 8.99 -12.59 13.18
CA ARG A 191 7.66 -13.10 12.83
C ARG A 191 6.59 -12.14 13.32
N ALA A 192 5.58 -11.93 12.48
CA ALA A 192 4.48 -11.02 12.76
C ALA A 192 3.16 -11.60 12.24
N ASP A 193 2.03 -11.06 12.70
CA ASP A 193 0.70 -11.59 12.37
C ASP A 193 0.07 -10.89 11.17
N PHE A 194 -0.33 -11.69 10.17
CA PHE A 194 -0.84 -11.23 8.89
C PHE A 194 -2.37 -11.37 8.82
N ASP A 195 -3.04 -10.31 8.37
CA ASP A 195 -4.43 -10.30 7.92
C ASP A 195 -4.50 -9.65 6.52
N HIS A 196 -3.72 -10.20 5.58
CA HIS A 196 -3.53 -9.62 4.24
C HIS A 196 -4.26 -10.43 3.17
N ILE A 197 -4.91 -9.74 2.23
CA ILE A 197 -5.26 -10.29 0.92
C ILE A 197 -4.39 -9.56 -0.12
N LEU A 198 -3.58 -10.31 -0.84
CA LEU A 198 -2.80 -9.80 -1.96
C LEU A 198 -3.55 -10.06 -3.26
N TYR A 199 -3.45 -9.11 -4.17
CA TYR A 199 -3.99 -9.16 -5.52
C TYR A 199 -2.93 -8.74 -6.54
N CYS A 200 -2.98 -9.29 -7.75
CA CYS A 200 -2.17 -8.77 -8.85
C CYS A 200 -2.81 -9.00 -10.21
N GLN A 201 -2.22 -8.38 -11.23
CA GLN A 201 -2.30 -8.87 -12.60
C GLN A 201 -0.87 -9.09 -13.09
N VAL A 202 -0.64 -10.20 -13.78
CA VAL A 202 0.60 -10.42 -14.54
C VAL A 202 0.41 -9.86 -15.95
N SER A 203 1.51 -9.44 -16.58
CA SER A 203 1.50 -9.02 -17.99
C SER A 203 1.93 -10.17 -18.88
N ASP A 204 1.48 -10.18 -20.13
CA ASP A 204 1.89 -11.20 -21.10
C ASP A 204 3.42 -11.25 -21.23
N GLY A 205 3.96 -12.46 -21.27
CA GLY A 205 5.41 -12.71 -21.26
C GLY A 205 6.09 -12.68 -19.89
N GLN A 206 5.40 -12.31 -18.79
CA GLN A 206 5.95 -12.43 -17.44
C GLN A 206 5.71 -13.83 -16.84
N THR A 207 6.76 -14.62 -16.67
CA THR A 207 6.69 -15.98 -16.09
C THR A 207 6.65 -15.96 -14.55
N HIS A 208 5.52 -15.53 -13.99
CA HIS A 208 5.26 -15.61 -12.55
C HIS A 208 4.57 -16.94 -12.19
N SER A 209 4.91 -17.55 -11.05
CA SER A 209 4.25 -18.77 -10.58
C SER A 209 2.95 -18.44 -9.83
N MET A 210 1.82 -18.65 -10.50
CA MET A 210 0.49 -18.36 -9.96
C MET A 210 -0.17 -19.55 -9.26
N MET A 211 0.55 -20.66 -9.02
CA MET A 211 -0.01 -21.90 -8.45
C MET A 211 -0.70 -21.70 -7.08
N ASP A 212 -0.15 -20.83 -6.24
CA ASP A 212 -0.70 -20.48 -4.90
C ASP A 212 -1.78 -19.37 -4.95
N TRP A 213 -2.20 -18.95 -6.14
CA TRP A 213 -3.11 -17.83 -6.34
C TRP A 213 -4.41 -18.29 -7.00
N ALA A 214 -5.55 -17.87 -6.44
CA ALA A 214 -6.83 -18.02 -7.12
C ALA A 214 -6.92 -16.98 -8.26
N GLU A 215 -7.33 -17.41 -9.44
CA GLU A 215 -7.62 -16.53 -10.59
C GLU A 215 -9.08 -16.01 -10.55
N SER A 216 -9.33 -14.84 -11.12
CA SER A 216 -10.69 -14.31 -11.28
C SER A 216 -11.43 -15.04 -12.40
N MET A 217 -12.73 -15.29 -12.22
CA MET A 217 -13.58 -15.97 -13.21
C MET A 217 -13.86 -15.13 -14.47
N ARG A 218 -13.38 -13.88 -14.52
CA ARG A 218 -13.63 -12.87 -15.55
C ARG A 218 -12.44 -11.90 -15.65
N LEU A 219 -12.35 -11.18 -16.77
CA LEU A 219 -11.41 -10.07 -16.96
C LEU A 219 -11.75 -8.90 -16.01
N ALA A 220 -10.74 -8.14 -15.58
CA ALA A 220 -10.90 -7.08 -14.60
C ALA A 220 -11.93 -5.99 -15.01
N GLY A 221 -11.99 -5.65 -16.31
CA GLY A 221 -12.96 -4.70 -16.85
C GLY A 221 -14.43 -5.12 -16.69
N GLN A 222 -14.72 -6.39 -16.34
CA GLN A 222 -16.08 -6.88 -16.12
C GLN A 222 -16.57 -6.78 -14.67
N PHE A 223 -15.70 -6.41 -13.72
CA PHE A 223 -16.06 -6.27 -12.30
C PHE A 223 -15.42 -5.09 -11.57
N LEU A 224 -14.47 -4.38 -12.20
CA LEU A 224 -13.86 -3.14 -11.72
C LEU A 224 -14.21 -1.95 -12.62
N LYS A 225 -14.33 -0.77 -12.01
CA LYS A 225 -14.45 0.55 -12.66
C LYS A 225 -13.06 1.00 -13.15
N VAL A 226 -12.54 0.34 -14.18
CA VAL A 226 -11.13 0.51 -14.64
C VAL A 226 -10.86 1.94 -15.13
N ASP A 227 -11.89 2.62 -15.66
CA ASP A 227 -11.91 4.06 -15.95
C ASP A 227 -11.44 4.94 -14.79
N LYS A 228 -11.68 4.50 -13.54
CA LYS A 228 -11.34 5.22 -12.31
C LYS A 228 -10.03 4.76 -11.66
N THR A 229 -9.16 4.07 -12.41
CA THR A 229 -7.91 3.51 -11.87
C THR A 229 -6.64 4.20 -12.36
N GLU A 230 -6.74 5.25 -13.19
CA GLU A 230 -5.56 5.93 -13.79
C GLU A 230 -4.55 4.96 -14.46
N GLY A 231 -5.05 3.86 -15.03
CA GLY A 231 -4.23 2.82 -15.66
C GLY A 231 -3.58 1.81 -14.70
N ILE A 232 -3.85 1.88 -13.39
CA ILE A 232 -3.38 0.87 -12.42
C ILE A 232 -3.83 -0.55 -12.80
N VAL A 233 -5.08 -0.69 -13.26
CA VAL A 233 -5.68 -1.97 -13.65
C VAL A 233 -5.70 -2.10 -15.16
N ASP A 234 -5.35 -3.26 -15.68
CA ASP A 234 -5.62 -3.63 -17.05
C ASP A 234 -7.03 -4.20 -17.19
N ALA A 235 -7.86 -3.61 -18.05
CA ALA A 235 -9.21 -4.10 -18.28
C ALA A 235 -9.22 -5.46 -18.99
N GLY A 236 -8.18 -5.77 -19.78
CA GLY A 236 -8.08 -6.96 -20.62
C GLY A 236 -7.62 -8.22 -19.90
N ASN A 237 -7.01 -8.11 -18.71
CA ASN A 237 -6.40 -9.25 -18.01
C ASN A 237 -7.25 -9.74 -16.82
N HIS A 238 -7.06 -11.00 -16.45
CA HIS A 238 -7.54 -11.55 -15.18
C HIS A 238 -6.82 -10.88 -13.98
N CYS A 239 -7.44 -10.96 -12.80
CA CYS A 239 -6.79 -10.66 -11.52
C CYS A 239 -6.54 -11.96 -10.75
N TYR A 240 -5.41 -12.03 -10.07
CA TYR A 240 -5.06 -13.13 -9.17
C TYR A 240 -5.20 -12.68 -7.72
N LYS A 241 -5.43 -13.62 -6.80
CA LYS A 241 -5.67 -13.38 -5.36
C LYS A 241 -5.00 -14.43 -4.49
N ARG A 242 -4.25 -14.01 -3.46
CA ARG A 242 -3.67 -14.87 -2.42
C ARG A 242 -3.99 -14.32 -1.03
N GLY A 243 -4.37 -15.20 -0.11
CA GLY A 243 -4.56 -14.84 1.30
C GLY A 243 -3.31 -15.14 2.10
N ILE A 244 -2.91 -14.22 2.98
CA ILE A 244 -1.83 -14.44 3.96
C ILE A 244 -2.39 -14.17 5.35
N ARG A 245 -2.32 -15.20 6.21
CA ARG A 245 -3.02 -15.27 7.49
C ARG A 245 -2.11 -15.77 8.62
N GLY A 246 -2.31 -15.21 9.82
CA GLY A 246 -1.63 -15.64 11.05
C GLY A 246 -0.14 -15.30 11.09
N LYS A 247 0.57 -15.89 12.05
CA LYS A 247 1.96 -15.56 12.38
C LYS A 247 2.97 -16.12 11.38
N GLN A 248 3.29 -15.35 10.35
CA GLN A 248 4.28 -15.71 9.32
C GLN A 248 5.67 -15.12 9.66
N LYS A 249 6.67 -15.39 8.81
CA LYS A 249 7.94 -14.65 8.80
C LYS A 249 7.68 -13.21 8.38
N ASN A 250 8.38 -12.27 9.01
CA ASN A 250 8.18 -10.84 8.78
C ASN A 250 9.00 -10.36 7.57
N GLU A 251 8.44 -10.48 6.37
CA GLU A 251 9.11 -10.06 5.13
C GLU A 251 8.15 -9.61 4.02
N ASP A 252 8.71 -8.91 3.03
CA ASP A 252 7.99 -8.52 1.82
C ASP A 252 7.78 -9.69 0.87
N VAL A 253 6.57 -9.79 0.33
CA VAL A 253 6.22 -10.82 -0.65
C VAL A 253 6.70 -10.42 -2.05
N LEU A 254 7.37 -11.38 -2.68
CA LEU A 254 7.79 -11.34 -4.07
C LEU A 254 6.98 -12.37 -4.87
N VAL A 255 6.67 -12.04 -6.12
CA VAL A 255 6.03 -12.91 -7.12
C VAL A 255 6.80 -12.79 -8.44
#